data_AF-A0A3N0AYD5-F1
#
_entry.id   AF-A0A3N0AYD5-F1
#
_cell.length_a   1.000
_cell.length_b   1.000
_cell.length_c   1.000
_cell.angle_alpha   90.00
_cell.angle_beta   90.00
_cell.angle_gamma   90.00
#
_symmetry.space_group_name_H-M   'P 1'
#
loop_
_entity.id
_entity.type
_entity.pdbx_description
1 polymer ?
#
loop_
_entity_poly.entity_id
_entity_poly.type
_entity_poly.pdbx_seq_one_letter_code
_entity_poly.pdbx_strand_id
1 'polypeptide(L)'
;MPLRPGLIINNPQRRLPEEQRAIFEANDWQIVDAAQPAHSEPPEFCYSSVWLSMNCLVLDPKTVIVEASEVYQQEEMDKLGMNVVPVDLRGAYAFGGGLHCSTADVYREGECLDYFPNRVADPTLVRPEMWND
;
A
#
# COMPACT_ATOMS: atom_id res chain seq x y z
N MET A 1 -0.87 -2.17 -0.72
CA MET A 1 -1.00 -0.70 -0.65
C MET A 1 -0.73 -0.14 -2.04
N PRO A 2 -1.71 0.50 -2.68
CA PRO A 2 -1.52 1.15 -3.98
C PRO A 2 -0.59 2.38 -3.85
N LEU A 3 0.35 2.50 -4.78
CA LEU A 3 1.30 3.64 -4.84
C LEU A 3 0.90 4.65 -5.92
N ARG A 4 0.57 4.15 -7.10
CA ARG A 4 0.16 4.91 -8.28
C ARG A 4 -0.59 3.97 -9.23
N PRO A 5 -1.27 4.49 -10.26
CA PRO A 5 -1.88 3.64 -11.29
C PRO A 5 -0.88 2.62 -11.83
N GLY A 6 -1.24 1.32 -11.77
CA GLY A 6 -0.40 0.24 -12.24
C GLY A 6 0.68 -0.24 -11.26
N LEU A 7 0.74 0.24 -10.01
CA LEU A 7 1.74 -0.22 -9.04
C LEU A 7 1.18 -0.33 -7.62
N ILE A 8 1.37 -1.50 -7.00
CA ILE A 8 1.15 -1.73 -5.58
C ILE A 8 2.40 -2.30 -4.91
N ILE A 9 2.56 -2.01 -3.62
CA ILE A 9 3.39 -2.83 -2.73
C ILE A 9 2.50 -3.77 -1.92
N ASN A 10 2.98 -4.98 -1.65
CA ASN A 10 2.24 -6.00 -0.93
C ASN A 10 3.05 -6.54 0.24
N ASN A 11 2.38 -6.91 1.33
CA ASN A 11 3.06 -7.52 2.45
C ASN A 11 3.52 -8.94 2.07
N PRO A 12 4.83 -9.26 2.13
CA PRO A 12 5.33 -10.57 1.71
C PRO A 12 4.87 -11.71 2.62
N GLN A 13 4.47 -11.43 3.87
CA GLN A 13 3.89 -12.39 4.82
C GLN A 13 2.36 -12.53 4.72
N ARG A 14 1.69 -11.58 4.06
CA ARG A 14 0.23 -11.59 3.82
C ARG A 14 -0.02 -11.43 2.33
N ARG A 15 0.41 -12.43 1.57
CA ARG A 15 0.34 -12.42 0.10
C ARG A 15 -1.10 -12.37 -0.38
N LEU A 16 -1.33 -11.64 -1.47
CA LEU A 16 -2.60 -11.70 -2.18
C LEU A 16 -2.85 -13.15 -2.66
N PRO A 17 -4.03 -13.73 -2.38
CA PRO A 17 -4.44 -14.99 -2.99
C PRO A 17 -4.36 -14.93 -4.52
N GLU A 18 -4.05 -16.06 -5.17
CA GLU A 18 -3.88 -16.14 -6.63
C GLU A 18 -5.09 -15.59 -7.39
N GLU A 19 -6.30 -15.95 -6.96
CA GLU A 19 -7.55 -15.48 -7.56
C GLU A 19 -7.70 -13.95 -7.50
N GLN A 20 -7.21 -13.32 -6.42
CA GLN A 20 -7.22 -11.85 -6.28
C GLN A 20 -6.08 -11.19 -7.06
N ARG A 21 -4.97 -11.89 -7.33
CA ARG A 21 -3.87 -11.35 -8.15
C ARG A 21 -4.28 -11.23 -9.62
N ALA A 22 -5.17 -12.10 -10.10
CA ALA A 22 -5.61 -12.14 -11.48
C ALA A 22 -6.11 -10.78 -12.01
N ILE A 23 -6.83 -10.00 -11.18
CA ILE A 23 -7.33 -8.69 -11.62
C ILE A 23 -6.22 -7.66 -11.82
N PHE A 24 -5.16 -7.72 -11.01
CA PHE A 24 -4.00 -6.85 -11.16
C PHE A 24 -3.21 -7.23 -12.42
N GLU A 25 -2.94 -8.53 -12.60
CA GLU A 25 -2.18 -9.06 -13.73
C GLU A 25 -2.90 -8.79 -15.06
N ALA A 26 -4.23 -8.95 -15.12
CA ALA A 26 -5.03 -8.64 -16.30
C ALA A 26 -5.05 -7.14 -16.67
N ASN A 27 -4.64 -6.25 -15.76
CA ASN A 27 -4.62 -4.80 -15.97
C ASN A 27 -3.19 -4.23 -15.89
N ASP A 28 -2.18 -5.07 -16.13
CA ASP A 28 -0.76 -4.70 -16.18
C ASP A 28 -0.24 -4.03 -14.88
N TRP A 29 -0.85 -4.33 -13.74
CA TRP A 29 -0.38 -3.83 -12.46
C TRP A 29 0.83 -4.60 -11.97
N GLN A 30 1.88 -3.87 -11.60
CA GLN A 30 3.04 -4.42 -10.93
C GLN A 30 2.74 -4.61 -9.43
N ILE A 31 2.99 -5.83 -8.94
CA ILE A 31 2.89 -6.17 -7.51
C ILE A 31 4.31 -6.39 -6.98
N VAL A 32 4.76 -5.49 -6.11
CA VAL A 32 6.10 -5.54 -5.50
C VAL A 32 5.98 -5.96 -4.04
N ASP A 33 6.85 -6.84 -3.56
CA ASP A 33 6.89 -7.15 -2.13
C ASP A 33 7.46 -5.94 -1.38
N ALA A 34 6.77 -5.51 -0.32
CA ALA A 34 7.25 -4.46 0.56
C ALA A 34 8.60 -4.85 1.19
N ALA A 35 9.44 -3.85 1.44
CA ALA A 35 10.71 -4.07 2.14
C ALA A 35 10.45 -4.63 3.54
N GLN A 36 11.42 -5.41 4.05
CA GLN A 36 11.36 -5.81 5.46
C GLN A 36 11.34 -4.55 6.34
N PRO A 37 10.57 -4.55 7.45
CA PRO A 37 10.63 -3.47 8.42
C PRO A 37 12.06 -3.28 8.92
N ALA A 38 12.46 -2.03 9.15
CA ALA A 38 13.78 -1.71 9.70
C ALA A 38 13.91 -2.15 11.18
N HIS A 39 12.78 -2.47 11.82
CA HIS A 39 12.70 -2.83 13.24
C HIS A 39 12.15 -4.24 13.41
N SER A 40 12.74 -5.01 14.32
CA SER A 40 12.31 -6.38 14.64
C SER A 40 11.10 -6.44 15.55
N GLU A 41 10.81 -5.37 16.29
CA GLU A 41 9.72 -5.28 17.25
C GLU A 41 8.94 -3.98 17.07
N PRO A 42 7.61 -4.00 17.25
CA PRO A 42 6.81 -2.78 17.27
C PRO A 42 7.12 -1.98 18.56
N PRO A 43 6.84 -0.66 18.59
CA PRO A 43 6.98 0.12 19.81
C PRO A 43 6.17 -0.44 20.98
N GLU A 44 6.59 -0.16 22.21
CA GLU A 44 5.86 -0.59 23.41
C GLU A 44 4.38 -0.15 23.35
N PHE A 45 3.48 -1.04 23.77
CA PHE A 45 2.01 -0.86 23.71
C PHE A 45 1.40 -0.74 22.30
N CYS A 46 2.18 -0.88 21.23
CA CYS A 46 1.64 -0.95 19.88
C CYS A 46 0.88 -2.28 19.68
N TYR A 47 -0.43 -2.18 19.43
CA TYR A 47 -1.28 -3.33 19.09
C TYR A 47 -1.22 -3.72 17.60
N SER A 48 -0.43 -3.00 16.80
CA SER A 48 -0.18 -3.28 15.39
C SER A 48 1.14 -4.05 15.22
N SER A 49 1.44 -4.46 13.99
CA SER A 49 2.68 -5.18 13.67
C SER A 49 3.81 -4.25 13.22
N VAL A 50 5.04 -4.76 13.18
CA VAL A 50 6.20 -4.12 12.52
C VAL A 50 5.93 -3.70 11.08
N TRP A 51 4.96 -4.32 10.40
CA TRP A 51 4.49 -3.93 9.07
C TRP A 51 3.75 -2.58 9.01
N LEU A 52 3.69 -1.81 10.09
CA LEU A 52 3.41 -0.37 9.98
C LEU A 52 4.46 0.34 9.12
N SER A 53 5.62 -0.27 8.87
CA SER A 53 6.62 0.20 7.90
C SER A 53 6.03 0.54 6.52
N MET A 54 5.11 -0.28 6.01
CA MET A 54 4.44 -0.06 4.72
C MET A 54 3.18 0.80 4.82
N ASN A 55 2.84 1.32 6.02
CA ASN A 55 1.68 2.19 6.24
C ASN A 55 2.02 3.64 5.87
N CYS A 56 2.41 3.83 4.61
CA CYS A 56 2.86 5.11 4.06
C CYS A 56 1.68 5.98 3.59
N LEU A 57 1.90 7.28 3.44
CA LEU A 57 0.93 8.21 2.86
C LEU A 57 1.40 8.68 1.49
N VAL A 58 0.70 8.28 0.43
CA VAL A 58 0.93 8.79 -0.92
C VAL A 58 0.30 10.18 -1.04
N LEU A 59 1.10 11.19 -1.36
CA LEU A 59 0.62 12.56 -1.59
C LEU A 59 0.13 12.73 -3.02
N ASP A 60 0.91 12.22 -3.97
CA ASP A 60 0.65 12.24 -5.40
C ASP A 60 1.31 11.01 -6.07
N PRO A 61 1.07 10.72 -7.37
CA PRO A 61 1.61 9.53 -8.03
C PRO A 61 3.15 9.43 -8.09
N LYS A 62 3.87 10.46 -7.68
CA LYS A 62 5.34 10.51 -7.58
C LYS A 62 5.84 10.72 -6.16
N THR A 63 5.03 11.15 -5.19
CA THR A 63 5.51 11.53 -3.85
C THR A 63 4.86 10.72 -2.75
N VAL A 64 5.68 10.15 -1.87
CA VAL A 64 5.24 9.32 -0.74
C VAL A 64 5.91 9.75 0.56
N ILE A 65 5.13 9.87 1.61
CA ILE A 65 5.62 10.06 2.97
C ILE A 65 5.83 8.69 3.60
N VAL A 66 7.03 8.48 4.14
CA VAL A 66 7.43 7.23 4.82
C VAL A 66 7.94 7.59 6.20
N GLU A 67 7.76 6.70 7.17
CA GLU A 67 8.30 6.91 8.51
C GLU A 67 9.84 6.96 8.46
N ALA A 68 10.43 7.95 9.12
CA ALA A 68 11.85 8.31 8.99
C ALA A 68 12.82 7.20 9.43
N SER A 69 12.43 6.33 10.37
CA SER A 69 13.26 5.21 10.82
C SER A 69 13.13 3.94 9.96
N GLU A 70 12.12 3.85 9.08
CA GLU A 70 11.89 2.71 8.18
C GLU A 70 12.74 2.80 6.90
N VAL A 71 14.06 2.83 7.07
CA VAL A 71 15.04 3.11 6.00
C VAL A 71 14.96 2.15 4.82
N TYR A 72 14.67 0.87 5.04
CA TYR A 72 14.52 -0.11 3.95
C TYR A 72 13.29 0.18 3.10
N GLN A 73 12.20 0.64 3.72
CA GLN A 73 11.01 1.00 2.97
C GLN A 73 11.24 2.30 2.18
N GLN A 74 11.99 3.25 2.72
CA GLN A 74 12.40 4.46 1.99
C GLN A 74 13.23 4.10 0.75
N GLU A 75 14.25 3.25 0.88
CA GLU A 75 15.05 2.78 -0.26
C GLU A 75 14.22 2.04 -1.32
N GLU A 76 13.25 1.23 -0.90
CA GLU A 76 12.37 0.52 -1.83
C GLU A 76 11.47 1.50 -2.60
N MET A 77 10.90 2.50 -1.92
CA MET A 77 10.09 3.53 -2.58
C MET A 77 10.92 4.35 -3.59
N ASP A 78 12.17 4.70 -3.24
CA ASP A 78 13.08 5.43 -4.13
C ASP A 78 13.41 4.60 -5.39
N LYS A 79 13.72 3.31 -5.24
CA LYS A 79 13.94 2.38 -6.38
C LYS A 79 12.72 2.23 -7.27
N LEU A 80 11.53 2.35 -6.72
CA LEU A 80 10.26 2.35 -7.48
C LEU A 80 9.97 3.69 -8.17
N GLY A 81 10.86 4.67 -8.03
CA GLY A 81 10.79 5.98 -8.66
C GLY A 81 9.90 6.99 -7.92
N MET A 82 9.68 6.78 -6.62
CA MET A 82 8.94 7.71 -5.76
C MET A 82 9.90 8.71 -5.11
N ASN A 83 9.50 9.98 -5.04
CA ASN A 83 10.08 11.00 -4.19
C ASN A 83 9.68 10.70 -2.73
N VAL A 84 10.65 10.30 -1.92
CA VAL A 84 10.42 9.92 -0.53
C VAL A 84 10.55 11.13 0.39
N VAL A 85 9.53 11.36 1.20
CA VAL A 85 9.52 12.38 2.27
C VAL A 85 9.56 11.67 3.62
N PRO A 86 10.71 11.62 4.32
CA PRO A 86 10.79 11.01 5.63
C PRO A 86 10.12 11.88 6.69
N VAL A 87 9.30 11.28 7.55
CA VAL A 87 8.66 11.95 8.70
C VAL A 87 8.84 11.11 9.95
N ASP A 88 9.33 11.73 11.02
CA ASP A 88 9.40 11.08 12.34
C ASP A 88 7.99 10.98 12.94
N LEU A 89 7.43 9.77 12.87
CA LEU A 89 6.11 9.44 13.42
C LEU A 89 6.18 8.18 14.30
N ARG A 90 7.37 7.62 14.55
CA ARG A 90 7.49 6.33 15.24
C ARG A 90 6.84 6.34 16.62
N GLY A 91 6.91 7.46 17.34
CA GLY A 91 6.25 7.60 18.64
C GLY A 91 4.73 7.42 18.60
N ALA A 92 4.08 7.71 17.47
CA ALA A 92 2.63 7.54 17.32
C ALA A 92 2.21 6.10 17.02
N TYR A 93 3.14 5.23 16.59
CA TYR A 93 2.82 3.82 16.30
C TYR A 93 2.28 3.07 17.52
N ALA A 94 2.63 3.50 18.74
CA ALA A 94 2.07 2.97 19.98
C ALA A 94 0.52 3.03 20.01
N PHE A 95 -0.09 3.97 19.29
CA PHE A 95 -1.54 4.09 19.14
C PHE A 95 -2.14 3.21 18.03
N GLY A 96 -1.34 2.33 17.43
CA GLY A 96 -1.80 1.29 16.50
C GLY A 96 -1.84 1.69 15.02
N GLY A 97 -1.36 2.87 14.65
CA GLY A 97 -1.40 3.37 13.27
C GLY A 97 -0.09 4.03 12.81
N GLY A 98 0.17 3.95 11.51
CA GLY A 98 1.19 4.75 10.82
C GLY A 98 0.57 5.93 10.07
N LEU A 99 1.26 6.45 9.07
CA LEU A 99 0.88 7.67 8.35
C LEU A 99 -0.52 7.59 7.72
N HIS A 100 -0.83 6.49 7.03
CA HIS A 100 -2.14 6.30 6.41
C HIS A 100 -3.24 6.14 7.46
N CYS A 101 -2.99 5.40 8.54
CA CYS A 101 -3.99 5.22 9.59
C CYS A 101 -4.27 6.50 10.38
N SER A 102 -3.29 7.40 10.47
CA SER A 102 -3.40 8.68 11.19
C SER A 102 -3.96 9.82 10.34
N THR A 103 -4.32 9.57 9.08
CA THR A 103 -4.81 10.59 8.15
C THR A 103 -6.10 10.17 7.46
N ALA A 104 -6.85 11.17 6.99
CA ALA A 104 -8.02 10.99 6.15
C ALA A 104 -7.96 12.05 5.03
N ASP A 105 -7.75 11.60 3.82
CA ASP A 105 -7.64 12.41 2.61
C ASP A 105 -9.02 12.89 2.14
N VAL A 106 -9.45 14.04 2.67
CA VAL A 106 -10.76 14.64 2.37
C VAL A 106 -10.87 15.19 0.95
N TYR A 107 -9.74 15.47 0.30
CA TYR A 107 -9.69 16.00 -1.07
C TYR A 107 -8.38 15.59 -1.75
N ARG A 108 -8.51 15.13 -3.00
CA ARG A 108 -7.42 14.95 -3.96
C ARG A 108 -7.88 15.49 -5.30
N GLU A 109 -7.00 16.20 -6.00
CA GLU A 109 -7.28 16.66 -7.36
C GLU A 109 -7.25 15.48 -8.33
N GLY A 110 -8.28 15.35 -9.18
CA GLY A 110 -8.37 14.28 -10.16
C GLY A 110 -9.78 14.03 -10.69
N GLU A 111 -9.90 12.98 -11.51
CA GLU A 111 -11.16 12.52 -12.10
C GLU A 111 -11.53 11.12 -11.58
N CYS A 112 -12.78 10.72 -11.77
CA CYS A 112 -13.24 9.36 -11.48
C CYS A 112 -12.85 8.44 -12.66
N LEU A 113 -11.77 7.67 -12.51
CA LEU A 113 -11.23 6.78 -13.55
C LEU A 113 -11.39 5.30 -13.18
N ASP A 114 -11.54 4.44 -14.19
CA ASP A 114 -11.46 2.97 -14.02
C ASP A 114 -10.03 2.50 -14.30
N TYR A 115 -9.34 2.00 -13.27
CA TYR A 115 -7.98 1.45 -13.36
C TYR A 115 -7.94 -0.08 -13.57
N PHE A 116 -9.10 -0.72 -13.69
CA PHE A 116 -9.23 -2.16 -13.91
C PHE A 116 -10.19 -2.51 -15.05
N PRO A 117 -10.08 -1.90 -16.25
CA PRO A 117 -11.03 -2.11 -17.35
C PRO A 117 -11.15 -3.57 -17.82
N ASN A 118 -10.09 -4.37 -17.65
CA ASN A 118 -10.11 -5.80 -17.97
C ASN A 118 -10.62 -6.58 -16.75
N ARG A 119 -11.84 -7.11 -16.87
CA ARG A 119 -12.45 -7.92 -15.81
C ARG A 119 -11.90 -9.35 -15.84
N VAL A 120 -11.85 -9.97 -14.67
CA VAL A 120 -11.53 -11.39 -14.49
C VAL A 120 -12.65 -12.04 -13.68
N ALA A 121 -12.74 -13.37 -13.73
CA ALA A 121 -13.58 -14.11 -12.80
C ALA A 121 -13.06 -13.84 -11.38
N ASP A 122 -13.73 -12.95 -10.66
CA ASP A 122 -13.29 -12.44 -9.36
C ASP A 122 -14.21 -12.98 -8.26
N PRO A 123 -13.68 -13.82 -7.34
CA PRO A 123 -14.46 -14.41 -6.24
C PRO A 123 -14.85 -13.41 -5.16
N THR A 124 -14.36 -12.16 -5.24
CA THR A 124 -14.58 -11.09 -4.26
C THR A 124 -15.59 -10.04 -4.71
N LEU A 125 -16.14 -10.17 -5.93
CA LEU A 125 -17.18 -9.27 -6.43
C LEU A 125 -18.41 -9.32 -5.52
N VAL A 126 -18.77 -8.16 -4.98
CA VAL A 126 -19.94 -7.98 -4.12
C VAL A 126 -21.26 -8.21 -4.88
N ARG A 127 -21.22 -8.30 -6.22
CA ARG A 127 -22.38 -8.58 -7.09
C ARG A 127 -22.14 -9.85 -7.92
N PRO A 128 -22.78 -10.98 -7.55
CA PRO A 128 -22.69 -12.27 -8.26
C PRO A 128 -23.22 -12.27 -9.70
N GLU A 129 -23.98 -11.25 -10.09
CA GLU A 129 -24.63 -11.15 -11.41
C GLU A 129 -23.64 -11.00 -12.57
N MET A 130 -22.38 -10.64 -12.28
CA MET A 130 -21.31 -10.48 -13.28
C MET A 130 -20.53 -11.79 -13.53
N TRP A 131 -21.03 -12.94 -13.07
CA TRP A 131 -20.37 -14.26 -13.23
C TRP A 131 -20.73 -15.00 -14.51
N ASN A 132 -21.74 -14.56 -15.26
CA ASN A 132 -22.23 -15.26 -16.46
C ASN A 132 -22.23 -14.32 -17.67
N ASP A 133 -21.06 -14.14 -18.29
CA ASP A 133 -20.90 -13.90 -19.72
C ASP A 133 -19.85 -14.89 -20.27
#